data_AF-A0AAF0X6D2-F1
#
_entry.id   AF-A0AAF0X6D2-F1
#
_cell.length_a   1.000
_cell.length_b   1.000
_cell.length_c   1.000
_cell.angle_alpha   90.00
_cell.angle_beta   90.00
_cell.angle_gamma   90.00
#
_symmetry.space_group_name_H-M   'P 1'
#
loop_
_entity.id
_entity.type
_entity.pdbx_description
1 polymer ?
#
loop_
_entity_poly.entity_id
_entity_poly.type
_entity_poly.pdbx_seq_one_letter_code
_entity_poly.pdbx_strand_id
1 'polypeptide(L)'
;MLDIFLDGLWLGEDTQGLKDHLLVGAMDQTSYRRCIFHGLHCYKLKTDGVDFVAEKLYMSDEFIKMMWRRTLFLGDVLKRGYNFIFTDTDVLWLRNPFPKLIVNGSIDLQISTDRFNGDQWSEQNLINTGFYMVRSNNRTIALFDSWYAQKNNSRGLKEQDVLANLMHQGLFRNLGLKVMFLDTVFFSGFCENSRDARLVSTVHANCCRSIVAKVADLSTVMADWRRFKSLPANESSTFVWSLHDRCINSWRP
;
A
#
# COMPACT_ATOMS: atom_id res chain seq x y z
N MET A 1 -4.64 4.74 -12.75
CA MET A 1 -4.48 4.21 -11.37
C MET A 1 -5.31 5.00 -10.37
N LEU A 2 -5.07 6.31 -10.20
CA LEU A 2 -5.84 7.15 -9.25
C LEU A 2 -7.37 7.03 -9.42
N ASP A 3 -7.88 7.00 -10.66
CA ASP A 3 -9.33 6.89 -10.88
C ASP A 3 -9.90 5.56 -10.36
N ILE A 4 -9.21 4.44 -10.62
CA ILE A 4 -9.59 3.11 -10.11
C ILE A 4 -9.53 3.06 -8.58
N PHE A 5 -8.52 3.69 -7.98
CA PHE A 5 -8.44 3.84 -6.52
C PHE A 5 -9.67 4.56 -5.94
N LEU A 6 -10.06 5.69 -6.55
CA LEU A 6 -11.21 6.47 -6.14
C LEU A 6 -12.52 5.72 -6.38
N ASP A 7 -12.64 4.99 -7.48
CA ASP A 7 -13.79 4.12 -7.72
C ASP A 7 -13.89 3.01 -6.67
N GLY A 8 -12.75 2.47 -6.21
CA GLY A 8 -12.67 1.55 -5.08
C GLY A 8 -13.26 2.16 -3.81
N LEU A 9 -12.78 3.35 -3.42
CA LEU A 9 -13.32 4.09 -2.27
C LEU A 9 -14.82 4.40 -2.40
N TRP A 10 -15.30 4.67 -3.62
CA TRP A 10 -16.71 4.96 -3.88
C TRP A 10 -17.61 3.73 -3.72
N LEU A 11 -17.15 2.58 -4.24
CA LEU A 11 -17.90 1.31 -4.23
C LEU A 11 -17.72 0.50 -2.94
N GLY A 12 -16.73 0.83 -2.14
CA GLY A 12 -16.45 0.13 -0.89
C GLY A 12 -17.52 0.37 0.18
N GLU A 13 -17.62 -0.58 1.10
CA GLU A 13 -18.49 -0.49 2.27
C GLU A 13 -17.86 0.45 3.32
N ASP A 14 -18.59 1.49 3.71
CA ASP A 14 -18.16 2.49 4.71
C ASP A 14 -16.85 3.23 4.36
N THR A 15 -16.49 3.32 3.08
CA THR A 15 -15.27 3.98 2.61
C THR A 15 -15.48 5.37 2.01
N GLN A 16 -16.72 5.73 1.62
CA GLN A 16 -16.99 6.97 0.88
C GLN A 16 -16.51 8.24 1.61
N GLY A 17 -16.78 8.33 2.92
CA GLY A 17 -16.35 9.46 3.74
C GLY A 17 -14.84 9.58 3.93
N LEU A 18 -14.07 8.52 3.63
CA LEU A 18 -12.61 8.54 3.73
C LEU A 18 -11.96 9.39 2.63
N LYS A 19 -12.68 9.69 1.55
CA LYS A 19 -12.21 10.60 0.49
C LYS A 19 -11.82 11.97 1.04
N ASP A 20 -12.56 12.48 2.02
CA ASP A 20 -12.29 13.79 2.66
C ASP A 20 -11.05 13.79 3.56
N HIS A 21 -10.48 12.61 3.81
CA HIS A 21 -9.26 12.41 4.58
C HIS A 21 -8.07 11.98 3.71
N LEU A 22 -8.22 12.00 2.38
CA LEU A 22 -7.19 11.58 1.44
C LEU A 22 -6.27 12.75 1.06
N LEU A 23 -4.98 12.61 1.36
CA LEU A 23 -3.91 13.44 0.81
C LEU A 23 -3.17 12.67 -0.29
N VAL A 24 -3.23 13.17 -1.53
CA VAL A 24 -2.52 12.56 -2.66
C VAL A 24 -1.16 13.24 -2.85
N GLY A 25 -0.10 12.47 -2.64
CA GLY A 25 1.27 12.85 -3.02
C GLY A 25 1.50 12.63 -4.52
N ALA A 26 1.43 13.70 -5.32
CA ALA A 26 1.63 13.63 -6.75
C ALA A 26 3.12 13.79 -7.11
N MET A 27 3.69 12.78 -7.78
CA MET A 27 5.10 12.77 -8.21
C MET A 27 5.36 13.59 -9.48
N ASP A 28 4.35 13.77 -10.32
CA ASP A 28 4.43 14.51 -11.58
C ASP A 28 3.29 15.52 -11.76
N GLN A 29 3.43 16.38 -12.77
CA GLN A 29 2.45 17.43 -13.04
C GLN A 29 1.10 16.91 -13.52
N THR A 30 1.07 15.80 -14.26
CA THR A 30 -0.16 15.18 -14.76
C THR A 30 -0.96 14.58 -13.61
N SER A 31 -0.31 13.82 -12.73
CA SER A 31 -0.91 13.28 -11.50
C SER A 31 -1.42 14.39 -10.59
N TYR A 32 -0.67 15.49 -10.45
CA TYR A 32 -1.10 16.64 -9.64
C TYR A 32 -2.36 17.30 -10.22
N ARG A 33 -2.40 17.54 -11.54
CA ARG A 33 -3.59 18.09 -12.20
C ARG A 33 -4.79 17.15 -12.09
N ARG A 34 -4.58 15.83 -12.22
CA ARG A 34 -5.65 14.84 -12.06
C ARG A 34 -6.21 14.82 -10.64
N CYS A 35 -5.35 14.97 -9.63
CA CYS A 35 -5.77 15.10 -8.24
C CYS A 35 -6.65 16.35 -8.02
N ILE A 36 -6.20 17.51 -8.53
CA ILE A 36 -6.96 18.78 -8.42
C ILE A 36 -8.31 18.67 -9.14
N PHE A 37 -8.35 18.05 -10.31
CA PHE A 37 -9.58 17.80 -11.05
C PHE A 37 -10.64 17.04 -10.24
N HIS A 38 -10.21 16.11 -9.37
CA HIS A 38 -11.10 15.35 -8.49
C HIS A 38 -11.48 16.08 -7.19
N GLY A 39 -10.99 17.31 -6.99
CA GLY A 39 -11.27 18.12 -5.80
C GLY A 39 -10.66 17.53 -4.51
N LEU A 40 -9.54 16.81 -4.62
CA LEU A 40 -8.86 16.17 -3.49
C LEU A 40 -7.83 17.09 -2.82
N HIS A 41 -7.32 16.70 -1.66
CA HIS A 41 -6.13 17.33 -1.09
C HIS A 41 -4.88 16.83 -1.84
N CYS A 42 -4.18 17.75 -2.51
CA CYS A 42 -3.07 17.41 -3.41
C CYS A 42 -1.76 18.04 -2.94
N TYR A 43 -0.72 17.21 -2.82
CA TYR A 43 0.63 17.67 -2.50
C TYR A 43 1.58 17.31 -3.64
N LYS A 44 2.21 18.31 -4.27
CA LYS A 44 3.18 18.07 -5.34
C LYS A 44 4.56 17.75 -4.75
N LEU A 45 5.00 16.50 -4.90
CA LEU A 45 6.32 16.06 -4.47
C LEU A 45 7.36 16.52 -5.49
N LYS A 46 8.10 17.59 -5.16
CA LYS A 46 9.24 18.01 -5.99
C LYS A 46 10.37 16.98 -5.89
N THR A 47 10.81 16.51 -7.05
CA THR A 47 12.05 15.76 -7.26
C THR A 47 12.97 16.57 -8.15
N ASP A 48 14.17 16.86 -7.66
CA ASP A 48 15.14 17.62 -8.45
C ASP A 48 15.61 16.79 -9.65
N GLY A 49 15.49 17.36 -10.85
CA GLY A 49 16.10 16.84 -12.07
C GLY A 49 15.43 15.63 -12.74
N VAL A 50 14.20 15.25 -12.37
CA VAL A 50 13.48 14.13 -13.01
C VAL A 50 12.04 14.53 -13.33
N ASP A 51 11.62 14.32 -14.58
CA ASP A 51 10.24 14.45 -15.03
C ASP A 51 9.58 13.06 -15.12
N PHE A 52 8.58 12.77 -14.29
CA PHE A 52 7.96 11.45 -14.17
C PHE A 52 6.70 11.27 -15.04
N VAL A 53 6.63 11.96 -16.19
CA VAL A 53 5.46 11.95 -17.08
C VAL A 53 5.17 10.57 -17.71
N ALA A 54 6.17 9.70 -17.86
CA ALA A 54 6.03 8.36 -18.46
C ALA A 54 6.05 7.22 -17.41
N GLU A 55 5.37 6.10 -17.72
CA GLU A 55 5.43 4.86 -16.91
C GLU A 55 6.88 4.48 -16.64
N LYS A 56 7.23 4.36 -15.36
CA LYS A 56 8.55 3.89 -14.94
C LYS A 56 8.46 2.41 -14.70
N LEU A 57 9.19 1.64 -15.50
CA LEU A 57 9.28 0.20 -15.33
C LEU A 57 9.72 -0.11 -13.89
N TYR A 58 9.05 -1.09 -13.29
CA TYR A 58 9.38 -1.62 -11.97
C TYR A 58 10.89 -1.93 -11.89
N MET A 59 11.54 -1.45 -10.81
CA MET A 59 13.00 -1.52 -10.54
C MET A 59 13.92 -0.63 -11.40
N SER A 60 13.40 0.32 -12.19
CA SER A 60 14.24 1.34 -12.84
C SER A 60 14.87 2.34 -11.83
N ASP A 61 15.98 2.97 -12.19
CA ASP A 61 16.65 3.98 -11.33
C ASP A 61 15.72 5.14 -10.95
N GLU A 62 14.85 5.54 -11.87
CA GLU A 62 13.84 6.58 -11.65
C GLU A 62 12.75 6.13 -10.67
N PHE A 63 12.31 4.86 -10.77
CA PHE A 63 11.40 4.26 -9.80
C PHE A 63 12.02 4.25 -8.39
N ILE A 64 13.28 3.85 -8.26
CA ILE A 64 13.99 3.82 -6.97
C ILE A 64 14.09 5.23 -6.37
N LYS A 65 14.47 6.25 -7.16
CA LYS A 65 14.50 7.65 -6.70
C LYS A 65 13.11 8.14 -6.24
N MET A 66 12.06 7.78 -6.98
CA MET A 66 10.67 8.11 -6.66
C MET A 66 10.27 7.53 -5.29
N MET A 67 10.59 6.26 -5.04
CA MET A 67 10.25 5.59 -3.79
C MET A 67 11.01 6.15 -2.59
N TRP A 68 12.30 6.48 -2.74
CA TRP A 68 13.04 7.15 -1.67
C TRP A 68 12.50 8.56 -1.38
N ARG A 69 12.05 9.30 -2.40
CA ARG A 69 11.42 10.60 -2.18
C ARG A 69 10.12 10.46 -1.38
N ARG A 70 9.32 9.44 -1.67
CA ARG A 70 8.13 9.07 -0.89
C ARG A 70 8.51 8.79 0.57
N THR A 71 9.53 7.95 0.82
CA THR A 71 9.99 7.64 2.18
C THR A 71 10.40 8.90 2.96
N LEU A 72 11.14 9.81 2.33
CA LEU A 72 11.52 11.09 2.96
C LEU A 72 10.29 11.93 3.35
N PHE A 73 9.34 12.09 2.41
CA PHE A 73 8.13 12.85 2.66
C PHE A 73 7.31 12.28 3.83
N LEU A 74 7.15 10.96 3.89
CA LEU A 74 6.42 10.30 4.97
C LEU A 74 7.15 10.44 6.32
N GLY A 75 8.48 10.42 6.32
CA GLY A 75 9.28 10.76 7.49
C GLY A 75 9.05 12.21 7.97
N ASP A 76 8.97 13.17 7.06
CA ASP A 76 8.66 14.57 7.38
C ASP A 76 7.25 14.74 7.96
N VAL A 77 6.28 13.95 7.51
CA VAL A 77 4.92 13.92 8.08
C VAL A 77 4.94 13.42 9.53
N LEU A 78 5.71 12.36 9.83
CA LEU A 78 5.90 11.90 11.22
C LEU A 78 6.57 12.97 12.09
N LYS A 79 7.62 13.63 11.59
CA LYS A 79 8.29 14.72 12.34
C LYS A 79 7.38 15.90 12.67
N ARG A 80 6.26 16.05 11.94
CA ARG A 80 5.23 17.07 12.21
C ARG A 80 4.16 16.62 13.20
N GLY A 81 4.23 15.40 13.73
CA GLY A 81 3.30 14.91 14.74
C GLY A 81 2.10 14.13 14.21
N TYR A 82 2.01 13.86 12.90
CA TYR A 82 0.84 13.22 12.31
C TYR A 82 0.96 11.69 12.31
N ASN A 83 -0.07 11.01 12.81
CA ASN A 83 -0.31 9.60 12.52
C ASN A 83 -0.99 9.49 11.14
N PHE A 84 -0.65 8.48 10.35
CA PHE A 84 -1.29 8.30 9.05
C PHE A 84 -1.37 6.83 8.64
N ILE A 85 -2.29 6.58 7.70
CA ILE A 85 -2.29 5.38 6.87
C ILE A 85 -1.65 5.76 5.53
N PHE A 86 -0.63 5.03 5.14
CA PHE A 86 -0.10 5.05 3.79
C PHE A 86 -0.79 3.96 2.96
N THR A 87 -1.16 4.29 1.73
CA THR A 87 -1.69 3.35 0.75
C THR A 87 -1.16 3.71 -0.63
N ASP A 88 -0.68 2.73 -1.39
CA ASP A 88 -0.38 2.91 -2.80
C ASP A 88 -1.69 3.04 -3.60
N THR A 89 -1.63 3.69 -4.77
CA THR A 89 -2.81 3.93 -5.63
C THR A 89 -3.35 2.67 -6.30
N ASP A 90 -2.64 1.56 -6.22
CA ASP A 90 -3.03 0.23 -6.73
C ASP A 90 -3.52 -0.69 -5.60
N VAL A 91 -3.95 -0.10 -4.49
CA VAL A 91 -4.66 -0.77 -3.39
C VAL A 91 -6.12 -0.33 -3.42
N LEU A 92 -7.03 -1.24 -3.75
CA LEU A 92 -8.48 -1.00 -3.65
C LEU A 92 -8.92 -1.11 -2.20
N TRP A 93 -9.74 -0.15 -1.75
CA TRP A 93 -10.38 -0.17 -0.44
C TRP A 93 -11.83 -0.64 -0.63
N LEU A 94 -12.10 -1.91 -0.36
CA LEU A 94 -13.41 -2.54 -0.56
C LEU A 94 -14.30 -2.45 0.71
N ARG A 95 -13.67 -2.31 1.87
CA ARG A 95 -14.32 -2.01 3.16
C ARG A 95 -13.45 -1.03 3.92
N ASN A 96 -14.07 -0.27 4.83
CA ASN A 96 -13.33 0.54 5.80
C ASN A 96 -12.32 -0.34 6.56
N PRO A 97 -10.99 -0.07 6.48
CA PRO A 97 -9.99 -0.91 7.14
C PRO A 97 -9.81 -0.59 8.62
N PHE A 98 -10.31 0.54 9.11
CA PHE A 98 -10.12 0.98 10.50
C PHE A 98 -10.58 -0.06 11.55
N PRO A 99 -11.70 -0.79 11.37
CA PRO A 99 -12.09 -1.87 12.28
C PRO A 99 -11.09 -3.03 12.39
N LYS A 100 -10.15 -3.15 11.44
CA LYS A 100 -9.08 -4.17 11.44
C LYS A 100 -7.72 -3.60 11.88
N LEU A 101 -7.67 -2.31 12.23
CA LEU A 101 -6.47 -1.62 12.69
C LEU A 101 -6.59 -1.25 14.18
N ILE A 102 -5.46 -1.28 14.88
CA ILE A 102 -5.37 -0.84 16.28
C ILE A 102 -5.04 0.65 16.31
N VAL A 103 -6.07 1.50 16.30
CA VAL A 103 -5.90 2.96 16.25
C VAL A 103 -5.53 3.56 17.62
N ASN A 104 -6.19 3.10 18.68
CA ASN A 104 -6.08 3.65 20.04
C ASN A 104 -5.10 2.87 20.94
N GLY A 105 -4.07 2.26 20.35
CA GLY A 105 -3.11 1.41 21.07
C GLY A 105 -1.67 1.91 21.02
N SER A 106 -0.79 1.11 21.61
CA SER A 106 0.66 1.35 21.61
C SER A 106 1.39 0.76 20.40
N ILE A 107 0.68 0.37 19.34
CA ILE A 107 1.32 -0.23 18.15
C ILE A 107 1.89 0.88 17.29
N ASP A 108 3.20 0.85 17.08
CA ASP A 108 3.96 1.89 16.38
C ASP A 108 3.74 1.82 14.86
N LEU A 109 3.74 0.60 14.31
CA LEU A 109 3.60 0.32 12.88
C LEU A 109 2.71 -0.92 12.67
N GLN A 110 1.73 -0.81 11.79
CA GLN A 110 0.89 -1.92 11.33
C GLN A 110 1.04 -2.03 9.82
N ILE A 111 1.71 -3.06 9.32
CA ILE A 111 2.18 -3.12 7.92
C ILE A 111 1.66 -4.35 7.19
N SER A 112 1.23 -4.17 5.94
CA SER A 112 0.78 -5.27 5.07
C SER A 112 1.89 -6.27 4.76
N THR A 113 1.52 -7.44 4.27
CA THR A 113 2.44 -8.52 3.91
C THR A 113 2.12 -9.05 2.52
N ASP A 114 3.14 -9.49 1.78
CA ASP A 114 2.95 -10.21 0.52
C ASP A 114 2.48 -11.66 0.76
N ARG A 115 2.90 -12.25 1.88
CA ARG A 115 2.41 -13.53 2.40
C ARG A 115 2.38 -13.48 3.92
N PHE A 116 1.24 -13.83 4.49
CA PHE A 116 1.07 -13.89 5.94
C PHE A 116 1.43 -15.27 6.47
N ASN A 117 2.26 -15.32 7.50
CA ASN A 117 2.75 -16.58 8.06
C ASN A 117 1.86 -17.17 9.17
N GLY A 118 0.76 -16.49 9.52
CA GLY A 118 -0.16 -16.89 10.59
C GLY A 118 0.14 -16.26 11.96
N ASP A 119 1.23 -15.51 12.11
CA ASP A 119 1.58 -14.80 13.33
C ASP A 119 1.81 -13.30 13.06
N GLN A 120 0.88 -12.48 13.52
CA GLN A 120 0.92 -11.01 13.38
C GLN A 120 2.06 -10.32 14.15
N TRP A 121 2.81 -11.03 15.00
CA TRP A 121 3.95 -10.49 15.74
C TRP A 121 5.31 -10.97 15.21
N SER A 122 5.29 -11.84 14.21
CA SER A 122 6.49 -12.49 13.68
C SER A 122 7.16 -11.63 12.59
N GLU A 123 8.41 -11.26 12.81
CA GLU A 123 9.25 -10.59 11.80
C GLU A 123 9.64 -11.49 10.62
N GLN A 124 9.17 -12.75 10.59
CA GLN A 124 9.34 -13.65 9.44
C GLN A 124 8.29 -13.42 8.35
N ASN A 125 7.33 -12.53 8.58
CA ASN A 125 6.38 -12.09 7.56
C ASN A 125 7.09 -11.31 6.44
N LEU A 126 6.65 -11.55 5.20
CA LEU A 126 7.17 -10.85 4.03
C LEU A 126 6.51 -9.47 3.93
N ILE A 127 7.11 -8.44 4.51
CA ILE A 127 6.51 -7.11 4.57
C ILE A 127 6.22 -6.52 3.18
N ASN A 128 5.10 -5.83 3.08
CA ASN A 128 4.68 -5.07 1.92
C ASN A 128 4.42 -3.62 2.32
N THR A 129 5.02 -2.68 1.58
CA THR A 129 4.97 -1.23 1.88
C THR A 129 3.84 -0.50 1.17
N GLY A 130 2.96 -1.21 0.47
CA GLY A 130 1.81 -0.64 -0.24
C GLY A 130 0.64 -0.31 0.67
N PHE A 131 0.56 -0.86 1.88
CA PHE A 131 -0.39 -0.42 2.90
C PHE A 131 0.24 -0.52 4.30
N TYR A 132 0.19 0.57 5.07
CA TYR A 132 0.52 0.53 6.50
C TYR A 132 -0.09 1.69 7.28
N MET A 133 -0.38 1.46 8.55
CA MET A 133 -0.67 2.51 9.53
C MET A 133 0.55 2.75 10.39
N VAL A 134 0.96 4.00 10.56
CA VAL A 134 2.10 4.37 11.38
C VAL A 134 1.75 5.53 12.31
N ARG A 135 2.22 5.43 13.56
CA ARG A 135 2.08 6.49 14.56
C ARG A 135 3.30 7.39 14.56
N SER A 136 3.11 8.68 14.73
CA SER A 136 4.19 9.64 14.97
C SER A 136 4.71 9.51 16.40
N ASN A 137 5.95 9.03 16.54
CA ASN A 137 6.72 9.07 17.78
C ASN A 137 8.22 8.98 17.49
N ASN A 138 9.06 9.11 18.52
CA ASN A 138 10.52 9.11 18.35
C ASN A 138 11.06 7.82 17.71
N ARG A 139 10.42 6.67 17.94
CA ARG A 139 10.87 5.37 17.39
C ARG A 139 10.57 5.26 15.90
N THR A 140 9.36 5.64 15.49
CA THR A 140 8.96 5.61 14.07
C THR A 140 9.67 6.69 13.26
N ILE A 141 9.94 7.86 13.84
CA ILE A 141 10.78 8.89 13.21
C ILE A 141 12.19 8.33 12.99
N ALA A 142 12.80 7.72 14.02
CA ALA A 142 14.12 7.11 13.90
C ALA A 142 14.16 5.96 12.87
N LEU A 143 13.08 5.18 12.76
CA LEU A 143 12.93 4.16 11.73
C LEU A 143 12.96 4.78 10.33
N PHE A 144 12.14 5.80 10.07
CA PHE A 144 12.08 6.44 8.74
C PHE A 144 13.39 7.16 8.39
N ASP A 145 14.06 7.77 9.37
CA ASP A 145 15.38 8.39 9.17
C ASP A 145 16.44 7.32 8.82
N SER A 146 16.48 6.22 9.58
CA SER A 146 17.40 5.10 9.33
C SER A 146 17.13 4.45 7.97
N TRP A 147 15.86 4.31 7.61
CA TRP A 147 15.44 3.77 6.33
C TRP A 147 15.88 4.66 5.18
N TYR A 148 15.56 5.95 5.21
CA TYR A 148 15.94 6.90 4.17
C TYR A 148 17.45 7.06 4.02
N ALA A 149 18.22 6.96 5.12
CA ALA A 149 19.68 7.02 5.10
C ALA A 149 20.33 5.94 4.20
N GLN A 150 19.64 4.81 3.97
CA GLN A 150 20.13 3.73 3.11
C GLN A 150 20.06 4.03 1.61
N LYS A 151 19.40 5.12 1.18
CA LYS A 151 19.13 5.41 -0.25
C LYS A 151 20.36 5.32 -1.18
N ASN A 152 21.55 5.67 -0.68
CA ASN A 152 22.80 5.67 -1.45
C ASN A 152 23.58 4.34 -1.33
N ASN A 153 23.21 3.48 -0.38
CA ASN A 153 23.92 2.25 -0.03
C ASN A 153 23.13 0.97 -0.42
N SER A 154 22.00 1.12 -1.09
CA SER A 154 21.07 0.01 -1.42
C SER A 154 20.98 -0.22 -2.93
N ARG A 155 22.12 -0.36 -3.61
CA ARG A 155 22.16 -0.57 -5.06
C ARG A 155 21.41 -1.85 -5.44
N GLY A 156 20.44 -1.74 -6.36
CA GLY A 156 19.66 -2.87 -6.86
C GLY A 156 18.52 -3.32 -5.96
N LEU A 157 18.26 -2.63 -4.85
CA LEU A 157 17.16 -2.91 -3.93
C LEU A 157 16.13 -1.77 -3.97
N LYS A 158 14.85 -2.12 -3.90
CA LYS A 158 13.79 -1.13 -3.62
C LYS A 158 13.70 -0.89 -2.11
N GLU A 159 13.07 0.22 -1.73
CA GLU A 159 12.89 0.65 -0.35
C GLU A 159 12.26 -0.43 0.54
N GLN A 160 11.30 -1.21 0.03
CA GLN A 160 10.69 -2.32 0.76
C GLN A 160 11.73 -3.40 1.14
N ASP A 161 12.60 -3.78 0.19
CA ASP A 161 13.64 -4.79 0.44
C ASP A 161 14.62 -4.29 1.51
N VAL A 162 14.92 -2.99 1.47
CA VAL A 162 15.79 -2.34 2.47
C VAL A 162 15.13 -2.31 3.85
N LEU A 163 13.83 -2.00 3.93
CA LEU A 163 13.10 -2.05 5.20
C LEU A 163 13.09 -3.46 5.79
N ALA A 164 12.90 -4.48 4.95
CA ALA A 164 12.93 -5.88 5.36
C ALA A 164 14.32 -6.26 5.88
N ASN A 165 15.38 -5.87 5.17
CA ASN A 165 16.76 -6.08 5.61
C ASN A 165 17.05 -5.41 6.96
N LEU A 166 16.64 -4.15 7.14
CA LEU A 166 16.81 -3.43 8.40
C LEU A 166 16.06 -4.11 9.57
N MET A 167 14.83 -4.58 9.31
CA MET A 167 14.05 -5.36 10.27
C MET A 167 14.81 -6.64 10.67
N HIS A 168 15.22 -7.45 9.71
CA HIS A 168 15.93 -8.71 9.97
C HIS A 168 17.28 -8.50 10.66
N GLN A 169 17.97 -7.39 10.38
CA GLN A 169 19.19 -6.96 11.07
C GLN A 169 18.94 -6.46 12.51
N GLY A 170 17.68 -6.40 12.95
CA GLY A 170 17.29 -6.08 14.31
C GLY A 170 17.03 -4.60 14.58
N LEU A 171 16.95 -3.75 13.56
CA LEU A 171 16.63 -2.33 13.76
C LEU A 171 15.30 -2.15 14.52
N PHE A 172 14.29 -2.97 14.21
CA PHE A 172 12.98 -2.86 14.84
C PHE A 172 13.05 -3.15 16.34
N ARG A 173 13.77 -4.21 16.72
CA ARG A 173 14.05 -4.57 18.12
C ARG A 173 14.88 -3.49 18.82
N ASN A 174 15.93 -2.99 18.17
CA ASN A 174 16.83 -1.98 18.74
C ASN A 174 16.12 -0.65 19.02
N LEU A 175 15.17 -0.27 18.17
CA LEU A 175 14.32 0.91 18.38
C LEU A 175 13.17 0.64 19.37
N GLY A 176 12.97 -0.61 19.80
CA GLY A 176 11.87 -1.02 20.66
C GLY A 176 10.50 -0.84 20.01
N LEU A 177 10.41 -0.98 18.68
CA LEU A 177 9.16 -0.82 17.94
C LEU A 177 8.18 -1.94 18.24
N LYS A 178 6.92 -1.57 18.47
CA LYS A 178 5.79 -2.49 18.47
C LYS A 178 5.20 -2.55 17.08
N VAL A 179 5.49 -3.62 16.35
CA VAL A 179 5.06 -3.81 14.97
C VAL A 179 4.04 -4.94 14.89
N MET A 180 2.96 -4.71 14.15
CA MET A 180 1.96 -5.72 13.83
C MET A 180 1.95 -5.96 12.32
N PHE A 181 2.01 -7.21 11.90
CA PHE A 181 1.92 -7.62 10.50
C PHE A 181 0.47 -7.95 10.17
N LEU A 182 -0.04 -7.34 9.10
CA LEU A 182 -1.44 -7.43 8.74
C LEU A 182 -1.74 -8.71 7.96
N ASP A 183 -2.76 -9.44 8.43
CA ASP A 183 -3.23 -10.69 7.83
C ASP A 183 -3.86 -10.44 6.45
N THR A 184 -3.43 -11.23 5.47
CA THR A 184 -3.88 -11.17 4.07
C THR A 184 -5.36 -11.56 3.91
N VAL A 185 -5.99 -12.18 4.91
CA VAL A 185 -7.44 -12.39 4.91
C VAL A 185 -8.22 -11.06 4.91
N PHE A 186 -7.69 -10.04 5.58
CA PHE A 186 -8.27 -8.68 5.61
C PHE A 186 -7.57 -7.75 4.61
N PHE A 187 -6.25 -7.81 4.50
CA PHE A 187 -5.42 -6.96 3.65
C PHE A 187 -4.85 -7.78 2.49
N SER A 188 -5.74 -8.19 1.59
CA SER A 188 -5.45 -9.11 0.50
C SER A 188 -4.47 -8.49 -0.51
N GLY A 189 -3.77 -9.35 -1.25
CA GLY A 189 -3.02 -8.94 -2.43
C GLY A 189 -2.96 -10.04 -3.48
N PHE A 190 -2.51 -9.74 -4.69
CA PHE A 190 -2.36 -10.76 -5.73
C PHE A 190 -1.25 -11.77 -5.42
N CYS A 191 -0.30 -11.45 -4.55
CA CYS A 191 0.66 -12.43 -4.02
C CYS A 191 -0.01 -13.53 -3.18
N GLU A 192 -1.06 -13.16 -2.44
CA GLU A 192 -1.85 -14.04 -1.58
C GLU A 192 -3.28 -13.51 -1.47
N ASN A 193 -4.17 -14.09 -2.26
CA ASN A 193 -5.58 -13.74 -2.23
C ASN A 193 -6.21 -14.15 -0.90
N SER A 194 -7.05 -13.26 -0.35
CA SER A 194 -7.90 -13.62 0.78
C SER A 194 -8.81 -14.78 0.42
N ARG A 195 -8.94 -15.71 1.38
CA ARG A 195 -9.78 -16.89 1.28
C ARG A 195 -11.25 -16.61 1.63
N ASP A 196 -11.56 -15.41 2.11
CA ASP A 196 -12.92 -15.02 2.50
C ASP A 196 -13.23 -13.57 2.11
N ALA A 197 -13.96 -13.40 1.00
CA ALA A 197 -14.36 -12.09 0.50
C ALA A 197 -15.25 -11.30 1.47
N ARG A 198 -15.86 -11.94 2.48
CA ARG A 198 -16.66 -11.26 3.53
C ARG A 198 -15.77 -10.50 4.51
N LEU A 199 -14.48 -10.81 4.59
CA LEU A 199 -13.53 -10.21 5.53
C LEU A 199 -12.65 -9.14 4.89
N VAL A 200 -12.45 -9.21 3.57
CA VAL A 200 -11.53 -8.33 2.83
C VAL A 200 -11.83 -6.86 3.05
N SER A 201 -10.82 -6.12 3.51
CA SER A 201 -10.82 -4.66 3.64
C SER A 201 -10.14 -4.00 2.44
N THR A 202 -8.97 -4.49 2.07
CA THR A 202 -8.21 -3.96 0.93
C THR A 202 -7.72 -5.06 0.01
N VAL A 203 -7.49 -4.72 -1.26
CA VAL A 203 -6.85 -5.60 -2.25
C VAL A 203 -5.73 -4.84 -2.95
N HIS A 204 -4.49 -5.26 -2.75
CA HIS A 204 -3.30 -4.69 -3.40
C HIS A 204 -2.93 -5.46 -4.68
N ALA A 205 -2.70 -4.76 -5.79
CA ALA A 205 -2.04 -5.32 -6.97
C ALA A 205 -0.52 -5.53 -6.80
N ASN A 206 -0.10 -6.11 -5.68
CA ASN A 206 1.28 -6.58 -5.46
C ASN A 206 1.58 -7.79 -6.37
N CYS A 207 2.84 -8.25 -6.42
CA CYS A 207 3.26 -9.31 -7.35
C CYS A 207 2.87 -9.05 -8.82
N CYS A 208 2.86 -7.79 -9.25
CA CYS A 208 2.48 -7.39 -10.60
C CYS A 208 3.46 -6.35 -11.16
N ARG A 209 3.92 -6.55 -12.39
CA ARG A 209 5.05 -5.78 -12.95
C ARG A 209 4.63 -4.53 -13.74
N SER A 210 3.53 -4.58 -14.49
CA SER A 210 3.11 -3.52 -15.42
C SER A 210 1.86 -2.78 -14.94
N ILE A 211 1.79 -1.46 -15.18
CA ILE A 211 0.59 -0.65 -14.88
C ILE A 211 -0.62 -1.15 -15.68
N VAL A 212 -0.44 -1.55 -16.93
CA VAL A 212 -1.53 -2.06 -17.78
C VAL A 212 -2.13 -3.34 -17.17
N ALA A 213 -1.27 -4.24 -16.69
CA ALA A 213 -1.71 -5.45 -16.01
C ALA A 213 -2.42 -5.15 -14.69
N LYS A 214 -1.86 -4.24 -13.87
CA LYS A 214 -2.50 -3.78 -12.62
C LYS A 214 -3.89 -3.21 -12.88
N VAL A 215 -4.03 -2.32 -13.87
CA VAL A 215 -5.32 -1.71 -14.25
C VAL A 215 -6.33 -2.77 -14.65
N ALA A 216 -5.93 -3.74 -15.48
CA ALA A 216 -6.83 -4.79 -15.95
C ALA A 216 -7.32 -5.68 -14.79
N ASP A 217 -6.41 -6.19 -13.96
CA ASP A 217 -6.80 -7.12 -12.89
C ASP A 217 -7.49 -6.40 -11.71
N LEU A 218 -7.15 -5.14 -11.40
CA LEU A 218 -7.92 -4.35 -10.43
C LEU A 218 -9.34 -4.06 -10.93
N SER A 219 -9.52 -3.84 -12.25
CA SER A 219 -10.87 -3.71 -12.83
C SER A 219 -11.66 -5.02 -12.69
N THR A 220 -11.00 -6.17 -12.84
CA THR A 220 -11.59 -7.49 -12.57
C THR A 220 -11.97 -7.64 -11.10
N VAL A 221 -11.11 -7.23 -10.16
CA VAL A 221 -11.42 -7.23 -8.71
C VAL A 221 -12.65 -6.36 -8.41
N MET A 222 -12.82 -5.21 -9.06
CA MET A 222 -14.02 -4.38 -8.89
C MET A 222 -15.28 -5.06 -9.44
N ALA A 223 -15.19 -5.76 -10.57
CA ALA A 223 -16.32 -6.53 -11.11
C ALA A 223 -16.69 -7.71 -10.19
N ASP A 224 -15.68 -8.39 -9.67
CA ASP A 224 -15.81 -9.44 -8.66
C ASP A 224 -16.46 -8.94 -7.38
N TRP A 225 -16.05 -7.77 -6.90
CA TRP A 225 -16.63 -7.11 -5.74
C TRP A 225 -18.12 -6.80 -5.95
N ARG A 226 -18.49 -6.25 -7.12
CA ARG A 226 -19.91 -6.02 -7.46
C ARG A 226 -20.71 -7.32 -7.49
N ARG A 227 -20.15 -8.39 -8.08
CA ARG A 227 -20.77 -9.71 -8.09
C ARG A 227 -20.99 -10.22 -6.67
N PHE A 228 -19.95 -10.18 -5.84
CA PHE A 228 -20.02 -10.57 -4.43
C PHE A 228 -21.12 -9.81 -3.67
N LYS A 229 -21.19 -8.48 -3.84
CA LYS A 229 -22.19 -7.62 -3.21
C LYS A 229 -23.63 -7.91 -3.64
N SER A 230 -23.82 -8.54 -4.80
CA SER A 230 -25.13 -8.96 -5.31
C SER A 230 -25.56 -10.37 -4.86
N LEU A 231 -24.65 -11.16 -4.29
CA LEU A 231 -24.96 -12.51 -3.83
C LEU A 231 -25.80 -12.49 -2.55
N PRO A 232 -26.75 -13.42 -2.40
CA PRO A 232 -27.40 -13.65 -1.12
C PRO A 232 -26.41 -14.25 -0.11
N ALA A 233 -26.66 -14.02 1.18
CA ALA A 233 -25.70 -14.32 2.26
C ALA A 233 -25.26 -15.80 2.31
N ASN A 234 -26.14 -16.72 1.93
CA ASN A 234 -25.91 -18.16 1.85
C ASN A 234 -24.92 -18.57 0.74
N GLU A 235 -24.77 -17.78 -0.32
CA GLU A 235 -23.87 -18.06 -1.46
C GLU A 235 -22.54 -17.29 -1.36
N SER A 236 -22.48 -16.30 -0.46
CA SER A 236 -21.28 -15.47 -0.24
C SER A 236 -20.06 -16.27 0.26
N SER A 237 -20.28 -17.41 0.92
CA SER A 237 -19.24 -18.30 1.44
C SER A 237 -18.54 -19.11 0.35
N THR A 238 -19.19 -19.31 -0.80
CA THR A 238 -18.63 -20.03 -1.96
C THR A 238 -18.00 -19.09 -2.98
N PHE A 239 -17.92 -17.80 -2.68
CA PHE A 239 -17.36 -16.82 -3.59
C PHE A 239 -15.87 -17.05 -3.81
N VAL A 240 -15.45 -16.99 -5.08
CA VAL A 240 -14.05 -17.09 -5.49
C VAL A 240 -13.68 -15.86 -6.31
N TRP A 241 -12.54 -15.28 -5.98
CA TRP A 241 -11.92 -14.21 -6.75
C TRP A 241 -11.44 -14.73 -8.11
N SER A 242 -11.57 -13.91 -9.14
CA SER A 242 -10.99 -14.20 -10.44
C SER A 242 -9.47 -14.29 -10.33
N LEU A 243 -8.86 -15.06 -11.25
CA LEU A 243 -7.41 -15.14 -11.35
C LEU A 243 -6.84 -13.82 -11.89
N HIS A 244 -5.73 -13.39 -11.31
CA HIS A 244 -5.00 -12.17 -11.70
C HIS A 244 -4.09 -12.44 -12.91
N ASP A 245 -4.68 -12.95 -13.99
CA ASP A 245 -3.95 -13.49 -15.13
C ASP A 245 -3.09 -12.45 -15.82
N ARG A 246 -3.51 -11.17 -15.87
CA ARG A 246 -2.71 -10.13 -16.54
C ARG A 246 -1.44 -9.85 -15.75
N CYS A 247 -1.54 -9.80 -14.43
CA CYS A 247 -0.41 -9.63 -13.53
C CYS A 247 0.51 -10.85 -13.53
N ILE A 248 -0.03 -12.07 -13.49
CA ILE A 248 0.77 -13.30 -13.64
C ILE A 248 1.54 -13.29 -14.96
N ASN A 249 0.88 -12.95 -16.07
CA ASN A 249 1.50 -12.92 -17.39
C ASN A 249 2.47 -11.76 -17.58
N SER A 250 2.38 -10.70 -16.77
CA SER A 250 3.30 -9.54 -16.84
C SER A 250 4.76 -9.87 -16.46
N TRP A 251 4.99 -11.04 -15.87
CA TRP A 251 6.32 -11.55 -15.54
C TRP A 251 6.97 -12.35 -16.67
N ARG A 252 6.22 -12.69 -17.73
CA ARG A 252 6.77 -13.39 -18.89
C ARG A 252 7.72 -12.45 -19.66
N PRO A 253 8.82 -12.97 -20.24
CA PRO A 253 9.77 -12.18 -21.03
C PRO A 253 9.13 -11.49 -22.24
#